data_AF-A0A4S2SW38-F1
#
_entry.id   AF-A0A4S2SW38-F1
#
_cell.length_a   1.000
_cell.length_b   1.000
_cell.length_c   1.000
_cell.angle_alpha   90.00
_cell.angle_beta   90.00
_cell.angle_gamma   90.00
#
_symmetry.space_group_name_H-M   'P 1'
#
loop_
_entity.id
_entity.type
_entity.pdbx_description
1 polymer ?
#
loop_
_entity_poly.entity_id
_entity_poly.type
_entity_poly.pdbx_seq_one_letter_code
_entity_poly.pdbx_strand_id
1 'polypeptide(L)' 'MCQHCRLGWVEQPFTLPEYRGCGLASAGLAAIRSEHPGLSWHTLGGHLSESKAFWTVVGAGVPGGYAQHHLCAHVHARS' A
#
# COMPACT_ATOMS: atom_id res chain seq x y z
N MET A 1 -8.71 -4.33 -3.59
CA MET A 1 -8.68 -5.11 -2.33
C MET A 1 -9.49 -6.39 -2.52
N CYS A 2 -9.16 -7.45 -1.79
CA CYS A 2 -9.90 -8.71 -1.78
C CYS A 2 -10.19 -9.12 -0.34
N GLN A 3 -11.46 -9.10 0.06
CA GLN A 3 -11.86 -9.53 1.40
C GLN A 3 -11.75 -11.04 1.58
N HIS A 4 -12.00 -11.82 0.53
CA HIS A 4 -11.90 -13.28 0.56
C HIS A 4 -10.47 -13.74 0.87
N CYS A 5 -9.47 -13.16 0.19
CA CYS A 5 -8.05 -13.47 0.43
C CYS A 5 -7.45 -12.66 1.59
N ARG A 6 -8.17 -11.67 2.11
CA ARG A 6 -7.66 -10.68 3.07
C ARG A 6 -6.41 -9.95 2.58
N LEU A 7 -6.45 -9.49 1.32
CA LEU A 7 -5.33 -8.79 0.66
C LEU A 7 -5.73 -7.37 0.21
N GLY A 8 -4.85 -6.41 0.46
CA GLY A 8 -4.92 -5.03 -0.03
C GLY A 8 -3.68 -4.68 -0.85
N TRP A 9 -3.85 -3.85 -1.88
CA TRP A 9 -2.75 -3.36 -2.73
C TRP A 9 -2.80 -1.84 -2.80
N VAL A 10 -1.63 -1.21 -2.70
CA VAL A 10 -1.42 0.21 -2.96
C VAL A 10 -0.30 0.34 -3.98
N GLU A 11 -0.56 1.07 -5.07
CA GLU A 11 0.39 1.23 -6.17
C GLU A 11 1.03 2.61 -6.16
N GLN A 12 0.21 3.67 -6.22
CA GLN A 12 0.70 5.03 -6.40
C GLN A 12 0.12 5.97 -5.35
N PRO A 13 0.67 5.98 -4.11
CA PRO A 13 0.38 7.07 -3.20
C PRO A 13 1.00 8.35 -3.76
N PHE A 14 0.15 9.28 -4.23
CA PHE A 14 0.57 10.58 -4.74
C PHE A 14 0.38 11.66 -3.68
N THR A 15 1.31 12.60 -3.64
CA THR A 15 1.19 13.83 -2.83
C THR A 15 1.73 14.97 -3.67
N LEU A 16 1.02 16.10 -3.67
CA LEU A 16 1.49 17.30 -4.36
C LEU A 16 2.87 17.71 -3.83
N PRO A 17 3.79 18.21 -4.68
CA PRO A 17 5.17 18.52 -4.30
C PRO A 17 5.30 19.38 -3.03
N GLU A 18 4.44 20.38 -2.87
CA GLU A 18 4.38 21.31 -1.73
C GLU A 18 4.02 20.65 -0.39
N TYR A 19 3.45 19.44 -0.42
CA TYR A 19 3.12 18.68 0.79
C TYR A 19 4.01 17.43 0.99
N ARG A 20 5.09 17.29 0.21
CA ARG A 20 6.06 16.20 0.42
C ARG A 20 6.80 16.40 1.74
N GLY A 21 7.08 15.29 2.43
CA GLY A 21 7.77 15.32 3.73
C GLY A 21 6.88 15.67 4.93
N CYS A 22 5.61 16.06 4.71
CA CYS A 22 4.66 16.36 5.80
C CYS A 22 3.99 15.11 6.41
N GLY A 23 4.40 13.90 6.00
CA GLY A 23 3.83 12.64 6.50
C GLY A 23 2.44 12.29 5.95
N LEU A 24 1.88 13.06 5.01
CA LEU A 24 0.54 12.84 4.47
C LEU A 24 0.36 11.45 3.85
N ALA A 25 1.33 10.96 3.09
CA ALA A 25 1.28 9.63 2.51
C ALA A 25 1.21 8.55 3.61
N SER A 26 2.03 8.66 4.65
CA SER A 26 2.02 7.73 5.78
C SER A 26 0.70 7.77 6.54
N ALA A 27 0.12 8.96 6.75
CA ALA A 27 -1.18 9.13 7.38
C ALA A 27 -2.32 8.54 6.54
N GLY A 28 -2.34 8.79 5.24
CA GLY A 28 -3.34 8.22 4.32
C GLY A 28 -3.28 6.69 4.26
N LEU A 29 -2.06 6.13 4.23
CA LEU A 29 -1.89 4.68 4.32
C LEU A 29 -2.42 4.14 5.65
N ALA A 30 -2.15 4.80 6.77
CA ALA A 30 -2.67 4.38 8.08
C ALA A 30 -4.20 4.45 8.15
N ALA A 31 -4.81 5.51 7.62
CA ALA A 31 -6.27 5.68 7.57
C ALA A 31 -6.94 4.54 6.80
N ILE A 32 -6.46 4.25 5.59
CA ILE A 32 -6.99 3.16 4.74
C ILE A 32 -6.88 1.80 5.47
N ARG A 33 -5.79 1.55 6.19
CA ARG A 33 -5.66 0.31 7.00
C ARG A 33 -6.68 0.25 8.14
N SER A 34 -6.94 1.38 8.79
CA SER A 34 -7.94 1.48 9.85
C SER A 34 -9.37 1.24 9.33
N GLU A 35 -9.67 1.69 8.11
CA GLU A 35 -10.96 1.48 7.45
C GLU A 35 -11.17 0.03 6.99
N HIS A 36 -10.09 -0.72 6.79
CA HIS A 36 -10.11 -2.11 6.32
C HIS A 36 -9.27 -3.03 7.21
N PRO A 37 -9.71 -3.29 8.46
CA PRO A 37 -8.98 -4.14 9.39
C PRO A 37 -8.90 -5.59 8.90
N GLY A 38 -7.81 -6.27 9.26
CA GLY A 38 -7.62 -7.70 8.95
C GLY A 38 -7.05 -8.02 7.56
N LEU A 39 -6.78 -7.01 6.74
CA LEU A 39 -6.07 -7.18 5.46
C LEU A 39 -4.54 -7.17 5.64
N SER A 40 -3.85 -7.96 4.82
CA SER A 40 -2.41 -7.81 4.55
C SER A 40 -2.20 -6.87 3.35
N TRP A 41 -1.29 -5.92 3.49
CA TRP A 41 -1.07 -4.81 2.57
C TRP A 41 0.20 -4.98 1.76
N HIS A 42 0.07 -4.83 0.45
CA HIS A 42 1.09 -5.10 -0.55
C HIS A 42 1.17 -3.97 -1.59
N THR A 43 2.17 -4.07 -2.46
CA THR A 43 2.27 -3.28 -3.70
C THR A 43 2.32 -4.25 -4.90
N LEU A 44 2.01 -3.82 -6.12
CA LEU A 44 2.31 -4.63 -7.34
C LEU A 44 3.75 -4.42 -7.81
N GLY A 45 4.48 -3.49 -7.19
CA GLY A 45 5.92 -3.33 -7.34
C GLY A 45 6.35 -2.25 -8.32
N GLY A 46 5.41 -1.57 -9.01
CA GLY A 46 5.71 -0.55 -10.01
C GLY A 46 6.51 0.65 -9.48
N HIS A 47 6.48 0.90 -8.17
CA HIS A 47 7.06 2.09 -7.53
C HIS A 47 8.06 1.78 -6.41
N LEU A 48 8.44 0.50 -6.26
CA LEU A 48 9.34 0.08 -5.19
C LEU A 48 10.78 0.54 -5.42
N SER A 49 11.23 0.72 -6.67
CA SER A 49 12.62 1.09 -6.99
C SER A 49 12.99 2.49 -6.52
N GLU A 50 12.09 3.47 -6.65
CA GLU A 50 12.37 4.88 -6.39
C GLU A 50 12.16 5.28 -4.93
N SER A 51 11.43 4.49 -4.14
CA SER A 51 10.96 4.87 -2.80
C SER A 51 11.13 3.79 -1.73
N LYS A 52 12.16 2.92 -1.86
CA LYS A 52 12.41 1.80 -0.93
C LYS A 52 12.36 2.21 0.55
N ALA A 53 13.07 3.28 0.92
CA ALA A 53 13.14 3.74 2.31
C ALA A 53 11.78 4.14 2.87
N PHE A 54 10.94 4.81 2.08
CA PHE A 54 9.57 5.16 2.47
C PHE A 54 8.76 3.90 2.75
N TRP A 55 8.77 2.93 1.83
CA TRP A 55 8.02 1.68 1.96
C TRP A 55 8.48 0.83 3.16
N THR A 56 9.78 0.76 3.42
CA THR A 56 10.33 0.09 4.61
C THR A 56 9.78 0.70 5.90
N VAL A 57 9.74 2.03 6.01
CA VAL A 57 9.24 2.72 7.21
C VAL A 57 7.74 2.50 7.38
N VAL A 58 6.92 2.73 6.34
CA VAL A 58 5.46 2.62 6.46
C VAL A 58 4.95 1.18 6.54
N GLY A 59 5.76 0.20 6.13
CA GLY A 59 5.46 -1.23 6.25
C GLY A 59 5.81 -1.84 7.59
N ALA A 60 6.56 -1.14 8.46
CA ALA A 60 6.91 -1.66 9.77
C ALA A 60 5.66 -1.96 10.62
N GLY A 61 5.52 -3.22 11.05
CA GLY A 61 4.37 -3.67 11.85
C GLY A 61 3.06 -3.83 11.06
N VAL A 62 3.07 -3.65 9.74
CA VAL A 62 1.91 -3.83 8.88
C VAL A 62 1.92 -5.25 8.30
N PRO A 63 0.84 -6.05 8.44
CA PRO A 63 0.75 -7.34 7.76
C PRO A 63 0.96 -7.17 6.25
N GLY A 64 1.83 -7.98 5.63
CA GLY A 64 2.23 -7.84 4.23
C GLY A 64 3.32 -6.80 3.98
N GLY A 65 3.53 -5.84 4.89
CA GLY A 65 4.68 -4.93 4.91
C GLY A 65 4.89 -4.08 3.66
N TYR A 66 3.86 -3.93 2.81
CA TYR A 66 3.98 -3.36 1.47
C TYR A 66 5.01 -4.09 0.58
N ALA A 67 5.28 -5.36 0.87
CA ALA A 67 6.05 -6.21 -0.01
C ALA A 67 5.30 -6.41 -1.34
N GLN A 68 6.06 -6.60 -2.42
CA GLN A 68 5.49 -6.88 -3.73
C GLN A 68 4.68 -8.18 -3.68
N HIS A 69 3.45 -8.16 -4.20
CA HIS A 69 2.60 -9.34 -4.30
C HIS A 69 1.67 -9.22 -5.51
N HIS A 70 1.56 -10.27 -6.32
CA HIS A 70 0.64 -10.29 -7.46
C HIS A 70 -0.82 -10.16 -7.02
N LEU A 71 -1.69 -9.63 -7.90
CA LEU A 71 -3.13 -9.65 -7.66
C LEU A 71 -3.62 -11.10 -7.54
N CYS A 72 -4.56 -11.36 -6.62
CA CYS A 72 -5.24 -12.65 -6.57
C CYS A 72 -6.32 -12.73 -7.66
N ALA A 73 -6.71 -13.95 -8.02
CA ALA A 73 -7.71 -14.19 -9.07
C ALA A 73 -9.08 -13.54 -8.81
N HIS A 74 -9.41 -13.23 -7.55
CA HIS A 74 -10.66 -12.54 -7.19
C HIS A 74 -10.65 -11.04 -7.53
N VAL A 75 -9.47 -10.46 -7.73
CA VAL A 75 -9.32 -9.06 -8.14
C VAL A 75 -9.03 -9.05 -9.63
N HIS A 76 -10.05 -8.72 -10.41
CA HIS A 76 -9.87 -8.47 -11.83
C HIS A 76 -9.19 -7.11 -11.98
N ALA A 77 -8.00 -7.08 -12.61
CA ALA A 77 -7.42 -5.84 -13.06
C ALA A 77 -8.42 -5.16 -13.99
N ARG A 78 -8.82 -3.91 -13.70
CA ARG A 78 -9.51 -3.10 -14.71
C ARG A 78 -8.46 -2.78 -15.76
N SER A 79 -8.59 -3.44 -16.91
CA SER A 79 -7.87 -3.15 -18.15
C SER A 79 -8.10 -1.73 -18.62
#